data_AF-G7Y8V5-F1
#
_entry.id   AF-G7Y8V5-F1
#
_cell.length_a   1.000
_cell.length_b   1.000
_cell.length_c   1.000
_cell.angle_alpha   90.00
_cell.angle_beta   90.00
_cell.angle_gamma   90.00
#
_symmetry.space_group_name_H-M   'P 1'
#
loop_
_entity.id
_entity.type
_entity.pdbx_description
1 polymer ?
#
loop_
_entity_poly.entity_id
_entity_poly.type
_entity_poly.pdbx_seq_one_letter_code
_entity_poly.pdbx_strand_id
1 'polypeptide(L)'
;MPGFTAIPSTDYGTFDAAGEAKDVADSRSEYEERRRLRLAENAPKELEYFLAQEPTKGQGKHYIEMRLVRSSPSSDEFNSTLDTSYQLYKKYQMTVHGDEPNECTMECFTRFLVKSPLVSDNGADSPNTSNVPSLGSYHQQYWLDGVKLIAVGVIDILPRCLSSVYLYYDPDYSFLHLGTYSALRELGFVRDLIRTHGPTSVTPHPLYVHFDSYYMGYYIRSCPKMSYKAQFHPSYLACPETYIWVPVKSCLQRLDSAPGGKYARFSDESATDVHAISESLDPVDLDRKIVCRISSDGRRRQRERLALEPEDDKRFGVPVTLDFLRRYITPEGFQILREWAKLLGRRVLDGNFQIVFG
;
A
#
# COMPACT_ATOMS: atom_id res chain seq x y z
N MET A 1 -49.05 -42.36 -28.01
CA MET A 1 -47.93 -41.99 -28.91
C MET A 1 -46.64 -42.03 -28.09
N PRO A 2 -45.53 -42.45 -28.71
CA PRO A 2 -44.62 -43.52 -28.27
C PRO A 2 -43.89 -43.17 -26.96
N GLY A 3 -43.44 -44.09 -26.11
CA GLY A 3 -43.09 -45.50 -26.29
C GLY A 3 -41.75 -45.71 -25.58
N PHE A 4 -41.76 -46.17 -24.33
CA PHE A 4 -40.59 -46.68 -23.63
C PHE A 4 -41.06 -47.74 -22.62
N THR A 5 -40.70 -48.99 -22.88
CA THR A 5 -40.67 -50.04 -21.86
C THR A 5 -39.40 -50.84 -22.08
N ALA A 6 -38.56 -50.87 -21.06
CA ALA A 6 -37.33 -51.64 -21.00
C ALA A 6 -37.63 -53.08 -20.58
N ILE A 7 -36.89 -54.06 -21.10
CA ILE A 7 -36.55 -55.33 -20.43
C ILE A 7 -35.12 -55.76 -20.88
N PRO A 8 -34.27 -56.31 -19.98
CA PRO A 8 -32.85 -56.57 -20.23
C PRO A 8 -32.51 -58.04 -20.60
N SER A 9 -31.30 -58.19 -21.16
CA SER A 9 -30.38 -59.37 -21.20
C SER A 9 -30.92 -60.69 -21.80
N THR A 10 -30.19 -61.45 -22.62
CA THR A 10 -28.82 -61.97 -22.45
C THR A 10 -28.25 -62.52 -23.78
N ASP A 11 -26.93 -62.47 -23.89
CA ASP A 11 -25.98 -63.38 -24.57
C ASP A 11 -26.28 -63.96 -25.96
N TYR A 12 -25.33 -63.81 -26.90
CA TYR A 12 -24.18 -64.74 -27.05
C TYR A 12 -23.20 -64.14 -28.06
N GLY A 13 -21.91 -64.17 -27.71
CA GLY A 13 -20.84 -63.72 -28.59
C GLY A 13 -20.65 -64.62 -29.80
N THR A 14 -20.15 -64.02 -30.88
CA THR A 14 -19.38 -64.71 -31.92
C THR A 14 -18.08 -63.96 -32.13
N PHE A 15 -17.00 -64.71 -31.98
CA PHE A 15 -15.61 -64.32 -32.16
C PHE A 15 -15.33 -63.91 -33.61
N ASP A 16 -14.57 -62.83 -33.78
CA ASP A 16 -13.65 -62.68 -34.89
C ASP A 16 -12.26 -62.33 -34.33
N ALA A 17 -11.27 -63.10 -34.80
CA ALA A 17 -9.93 -63.17 -34.29
C ALA A 17 -9.04 -62.05 -34.88
N ALA A 18 -8.96 -60.93 -34.16
CA ALA A 18 -7.82 -60.02 -34.09
C ALA A 18 -8.11 -58.98 -32.98
N GLY A 19 -8.31 -59.49 -31.76
CA GLY A 19 -8.59 -58.66 -30.60
C GLY A 19 -7.32 -58.01 -30.06
N GLU A 20 -6.99 -56.80 -30.52
CA GLU A 20 -6.46 -55.81 -29.59
C GLU A 20 -7.65 -55.19 -28.86
N ALA A 21 -8.03 -55.83 -27.75
CA ALA A 21 -8.78 -55.13 -26.72
C ALA A 21 -7.87 -54.00 -26.23
N LYS A 22 -8.18 -52.75 -26.60
CA LYS A 22 -7.66 -51.58 -25.89
C LYS A 22 -8.30 -51.55 -24.50
N ASP A 23 -7.79 -52.40 -23.62
CA ASP A 23 -7.89 -52.21 -22.19
C ASP A 23 -7.11 -50.95 -21.84
N VAL A 24 -7.82 -49.83 -21.70
CA VAL A 24 -7.30 -48.69 -20.94
C VAL A 24 -8.20 -48.53 -19.72
N ALA A 25 -8.14 -49.53 -18.84
CA ALA A 25 -8.44 -49.31 -17.43
C ALA A 25 -7.34 -48.41 -16.88
N ASP A 26 -7.49 -47.11 -17.10
CA ASP A 26 -6.63 -46.08 -16.54
C ASP A 26 -6.54 -46.29 -15.02
N SER A 27 -5.34 -46.49 -14.48
CA SER A 27 -5.22 -46.63 -13.04
C SER A 27 -5.73 -45.35 -12.38
N ARG A 28 -6.31 -45.47 -11.18
CA ARG A 28 -6.81 -44.30 -10.44
C ARG A 28 -5.73 -43.21 -10.28
N SER A 29 -4.47 -43.63 -10.16
CA SER A 29 -3.30 -42.74 -10.10
C SER A 29 -3.07 -41.98 -11.40
N GLU A 30 -3.11 -42.65 -12.56
CA GLU A 30 -2.95 -42.01 -13.87
C GLU A 30 -4.12 -41.08 -14.20
N TYR A 31 -5.34 -41.45 -13.81
CA TYR A 31 -6.52 -40.58 -13.93
C TYR A 31 -6.35 -39.31 -13.10
N GLU A 32 -5.95 -39.46 -11.83
CA GLU A 32 -5.73 -38.35 -10.91
C GLU A 32 -4.59 -37.44 -11.41
N GLU A 33 -3.52 -37.99 -11.96
CA GLU A 33 -2.42 -37.23 -12.55
C GLU A 33 -2.85 -36.48 -13.82
N ARG A 34 -3.54 -37.12 -14.76
CA ARG A 34 -4.08 -36.43 -15.94
C ARG A 34 -5.09 -35.36 -15.57
N ARG A 35 -5.93 -35.61 -14.56
CA ARG A 35 -6.86 -34.61 -14.02
C ARG A 35 -6.10 -33.44 -13.41
N ARG A 36 -5.04 -33.69 -12.62
CA ARG A 36 -4.16 -32.65 -12.06
C ARG A 36 -3.52 -31.80 -13.15
N LEU A 37 -2.96 -32.42 -14.20
CA LEU A 37 -2.34 -31.72 -15.32
C LEU A 37 -3.34 -30.87 -16.09
N ARG A 38 -4.53 -31.39 -16.41
CA ARG A 38 -5.60 -30.62 -17.06
C ARG A 38 -6.10 -29.46 -16.21
N LEU A 39 -6.22 -29.66 -14.90
CA LEU A 39 -6.62 -28.58 -13.98
C LEU A 39 -5.53 -27.51 -13.87
N ALA A 40 -4.25 -27.89 -13.89
CA ALA A 40 -3.12 -26.96 -13.90
C ALA A 40 -3.03 -26.19 -15.23
N GLU A 41 -3.29 -26.84 -16.36
CA GLU A 41 -3.29 -26.23 -17.68
C GLU A 41 -4.41 -25.19 -17.84
N ASN A 42 -5.59 -25.49 -17.29
CA ASN A 42 -6.76 -24.61 -17.29
C ASN A 42 -6.80 -23.65 -16.09
N ALA A 43 -5.78 -23.65 -15.23
CA ALA A 43 -5.74 -22.73 -14.10
C ALA A 43 -5.62 -21.28 -14.63
N PRO A 44 -6.35 -20.32 -14.03
CA PRO A 44 -6.17 -18.91 -14.33
C PRO A 44 -4.70 -18.53 -14.20
N LYS A 45 -4.19 -17.77 -15.18
CA LYS A 45 -2.82 -17.27 -15.12
C LYS A 45 -2.70 -16.23 -14.00
N GLU A 46 -1.66 -16.37 -13.20
CA GLU A 46 -1.32 -15.40 -12.16
C GLU A 46 -0.79 -14.10 -12.78
N LEU A 47 -0.83 -13.01 -12.01
CA LEU A 47 -0.31 -11.71 -12.42
C LEU A 47 1.12 -11.79 -12.96
N GLU A 48 1.99 -12.52 -12.26
CA GLU A 48 3.41 -12.65 -12.57
C GLU A 48 3.64 -13.30 -13.94
N TYR A 49 2.73 -14.16 -14.40
CA TYR A 49 2.78 -14.73 -15.75
C TYR A 49 2.65 -13.64 -16.82
N PHE A 50 1.76 -12.66 -16.61
CA PHE A 50 1.58 -11.54 -17.54
C PHE A 50 2.74 -10.55 -17.45
N LEU A 51 3.20 -10.22 -16.23
CA LEU A 51 4.32 -9.31 -16.05
C LEU A 51 5.62 -9.86 -16.67
N ALA A 52 5.83 -11.18 -16.61
CA ALA A 52 7.00 -11.84 -17.20
C ALA A 52 6.98 -11.88 -18.74
N GLN A 53 5.84 -11.61 -19.38
CA GLN A 53 5.73 -11.55 -20.85
C GLN A 53 6.02 -10.17 -21.42
N GLU A 54 6.15 -9.15 -20.58
CA GLU A 54 6.46 -7.82 -21.05
C GLU A 54 7.82 -7.80 -21.77
N PRO A 55 7.90 -7.14 -22.94
CA PRO A 55 9.15 -7.09 -23.69
C PRO A 55 10.22 -6.37 -22.87
N THR A 56 11.40 -6.97 -22.78
CA THR A 56 12.60 -6.29 -22.29
C THR A 56 13.35 -5.64 -23.45
N LYS A 57 14.45 -4.95 -23.13
CA LYS A 57 15.30 -4.28 -24.11
C LYS A 57 15.73 -5.25 -25.24
N GLY A 58 15.30 -4.93 -26.46
CA GLY A 58 15.60 -5.72 -27.66
C GLY A 58 14.60 -6.84 -28.01
N GLN A 59 13.57 -7.06 -27.19
CA GLN A 59 12.54 -8.10 -27.43
C GLN A 59 11.26 -7.57 -28.09
N GLY A 60 11.00 -6.27 -28.01
CA GLY A 60 9.82 -5.63 -28.59
C GLY A 60 10.14 -4.28 -29.25
N LYS A 61 9.15 -3.69 -29.91
CA LYS A 61 9.27 -2.34 -30.50
C LYS A 61 9.54 -1.28 -29.43
N HIS A 62 8.87 -1.43 -28.28
CA HIS A 62 9.05 -0.58 -27.11
C HIS A 62 9.12 -1.45 -25.85
N TYR A 63 9.76 -0.94 -24.79
CA TYR A 63 9.77 -1.55 -23.46
C TYR A 63 9.63 -0.51 -22.36
N ILE A 64 9.16 -0.93 -21.18
CA ILE A 64 9.11 -0.08 -19.98
C ILE A 64 10.18 -0.56 -19.01
N GLU A 65 11.19 0.27 -18.80
CA GLU A 65 12.20 0.07 -17.76
C GLU A 65 11.72 0.67 -16.45
N MET A 66 11.65 -0.14 -15.41
CA MET A 66 11.29 0.35 -14.08
C MET A 66 12.52 0.59 -13.22
N ARG A 67 12.54 1.71 -12.52
CA ARG A 67 13.59 2.05 -11.57
C ARG A 67 12.97 2.42 -10.22
N LEU A 68 13.40 1.73 -9.17
CA LEU A 68 13.00 2.07 -7.80
C LEU A 68 14.09 2.97 -7.20
N VAL A 69 13.81 4.26 -7.06
CA VAL A 69 14.78 5.25 -6.54
C VAL A 69 14.31 5.77 -5.18
N ARG A 70 15.23 5.87 -4.21
CA ARG A 70 14.88 6.26 -2.82
C ARG A 70 14.80 7.78 -2.72
N SER A 71 13.65 8.31 -2.30
CA SER A 71 13.44 9.75 -2.15
C SER A 71 13.76 10.25 -0.74
N SER A 72 13.65 9.40 0.29
CA SER A 72 13.94 9.77 1.67
C SER A 72 14.65 8.65 2.45
N PRO A 73 15.92 8.88 2.87
CA PRO A 73 16.85 9.87 2.35
C PRO A 73 17.02 9.73 0.82
N SER A 74 17.29 10.86 0.16
CA SER A 74 17.47 10.91 -1.30
C SER A 74 18.71 10.15 -1.74
N SER A 75 18.58 9.25 -2.72
CA SER A 75 19.72 8.61 -3.40
C SER A 75 20.25 9.47 -4.55
N ASP A 76 21.44 9.14 -5.06
CA ASP A 76 22.03 9.83 -6.23
C ASP A 76 21.17 9.66 -7.48
N GLU A 77 20.57 8.48 -7.66
CA GLU A 77 19.64 8.19 -8.76
C GLU A 77 18.38 9.04 -8.65
N PHE A 78 17.86 9.24 -7.43
CA PHE A 78 16.73 10.14 -7.19
C PHE A 78 17.10 11.58 -7.56
N ASN A 79 18.24 12.07 -7.06
CA ASN A 79 18.70 13.44 -7.32
C ASN A 79 18.95 13.71 -8.80
N SER A 80 19.54 12.74 -9.53
CA SER A 80 19.80 12.87 -10.97
C SER A 80 18.53 12.91 -11.83
N THR A 81 17.40 12.42 -11.32
CA THR A 81 16.12 12.35 -12.03
C THR A 81 15.08 13.35 -11.51
N LEU A 82 15.40 14.11 -10.45
CA LEU A 82 14.47 14.99 -9.74
C LEU A 82 13.80 16.02 -10.66
N ASP A 83 14.56 16.74 -11.48
CA ASP A 83 14.01 17.75 -12.39
C ASP A 83 13.11 17.10 -13.45
N THR A 84 13.53 15.96 -14.02
CA THR A 84 12.71 15.21 -15.00
C THR A 84 11.38 14.77 -14.38
N SER A 85 11.42 14.29 -13.14
CA SER A 85 10.24 13.90 -12.36
C SER A 85 9.32 15.09 -12.10
N TYR A 86 9.89 16.24 -11.73
CA TYR A 86 9.15 17.47 -11.49
C TYR A 86 8.46 17.99 -12.76
N GLN A 87 9.13 18.01 -13.91
CA GLN A 87 8.50 18.42 -15.17
C GLN A 87 7.32 17.51 -15.55
N LEU A 88 7.44 16.21 -15.31
CA LEU A 88 6.35 15.27 -15.51
C LEU A 88 5.16 15.56 -14.57
N TYR A 89 5.42 15.76 -13.28
CA TYR A 89 4.40 16.15 -12.31
C TYR A 89 3.69 17.44 -12.73
N LYS A 90 4.45 18.47 -13.12
CA LYS A 90 3.90 19.76 -13.56
C LYS A 90 2.99 19.59 -14.78
N LYS A 91 3.42 18.85 -15.80
CA LYS A 91 2.60 18.53 -16.97
C LYS A 91 1.30 17.82 -16.55
N TYR A 92 1.42 16.82 -15.67
CA TYR A 92 0.29 16.05 -15.18
C TYR A 92 -0.73 16.92 -14.43
N GLN A 93 -0.30 17.72 -13.46
CA GLN A 93 -1.19 18.60 -12.68
C GLN A 93 -1.93 19.59 -13.58
N MET A 94 -1.20 20.28 -14.46
CA MET A 94 -1.81 21.26 -15.36
C MET A 94 -2.82 20.62 -16.33
N THR A 95 -2.58 19.40 -16.79
CA THR A 95 -3.44 18.75 -17.79
C THR A 95 -4.60 17.97 -17.18
N VAL A 96 -4.36 17.25 -16.08
CA VAL A 96 -5.31 16.30 -15.47
C VAL A 96 -6.10 16.91 -14.33
N HIS A 97 -5.54 17.90 -13.63
CA HIS A 97 -6.17 18.62 -12.53
C HIS A 97 -6.55 20.06 -12.88
N GLY A 98 -5.95 20.64 -13.91
CA GLY A 98 -6.23 22.02 -14.33
C GLY A 98 -5.56 23.07 -13.44
N ASP A 99 -4.56 22.66 -12.67
CA ASP A 99 -3.79 23.56 -11.81
C ASP A 99 -3.02 24.59 -12.64
N GLU A 100 -2.89 25.81 -12.13
CA GLU A 100 -2.14 26.87 -12.81
C GLU A 100 -0.62 26.66 -12.67
N PRO A 101 0.21 27.18 -13.60
CA PRO A 101 1.67 26.97 -13.56
C PRO A 101 2.36 27.43 -12.26
N ASN A 102 1.80 28.42 -11.57
CA ASN A 102 2.30 28.95 -10.30
C ASN A 102 1.88 28.11 -9.08
N GLU A 103 0.92 27.19 -9.23
CA GLU A 103 0.53 26.21 -8.20
C GLU A 103 1.40 24.94 -8.31
N CYS A 104 2.02 24.73 -9.46
CA CYS A 104 2.85 23.57 -9.78
C CYS A 104 4.36 23.85 -9.60
N THR A 105 4.78 24.50 -8.51
CA THR A 105 6.20 24.84 -8.26
C THR A 105 7.02 23.66 -7.74
N MET A 106 8.36 23.75 -7.84
CA MET A 106 9.28 22.74 -7.30
C MET A 106 9.12 22.60 -5.78
N GLU A 107 8.83 23.69 -5.07
CA GLU A 107 8.59 23.67 -3.62
C GLU A 107 7.30 22.91 -3.28
N CYS A 108 6.24 23.11 -4.07
CA CYS A 108 4.98 22.39 -3.89
C CYS A 108 5.16 20.89 -4.17
N PHE A 109 5.83 20.55 -5.29
CA PHE A 109 6.19 19.17 -5.62
C PHE A 109 7.04 18.52 -4.53
N THR A 110 8.08 19.22 -4.06
CA THR A 110 8.99 18.72 -3.03
C THR A 110 8.26 18.48 -1.71
N ARG A 111 7.43 19.43 -1.28
CA ARG A 111 6.64 19.30 -0.05
C ARG A 111 5.65 18.14 -0.12
N PHE A 112 5.03 17.92 -1.29
CA PHE A 112 3.97 16.93 -1.44
C PHE A 112 4.50 15.51 -1.71
N LEU A 113 5.49 15.36 -2.59
CA LEU A 113 5.88 14.07 -3.17
C LEU A 113 7.33 13.67 -2.90
N VAL A 114 8.15 14.54 -2.32
CA VAL A 114 9.57 14.25 -2.04
C VAL A 114 9.84 14.14 -0.55
N LYS A 115 9.44 15.15 0.22
CA LYS A 115 9.59 15.15 1.68
C LYS A 115 8.73 14.05 2.29
N SER A 116 9.37 13.15 3.03
CA SER A 116 8.68 12.07 3.73
C SER A 116 8.44 12.43 5.20
N PRO A 117 7.25 12.14 5.75
CA PRO A 117 7.02 12.21 7.19
C PRO A 117 7.56 10.98 7.94
N LEU A 118 8.07 9.97 7.22
CA LEU A 118 8.58 8.74 7.82
C LEU A 118 9.91 9.00 8.53
N VAL A 119 10.01 8.51 9.76
CA VAL A 119 11.21 8.58 10.59
C VAL A 119 11.79 7.17 10.69
N SER A 120 13.10 7.04 10.50
CA SER A 120 13.82 5.77 10.68
C SER A 120 14.21 5.62 12.15
N ASP A 121 13.78 4.53 12.79
CA ASP A 121 14.07 4.27 14.22
C ASP A 121 15.56 4.06 14.51
N ASN A 122 16.38 3.71 13.50
CA ASN A 122 17.71 3.15 13.74
C ASN A 122 18.88 4.00 13.28
N GLY A 123 18.70 5.25 12.84
CA GLY A 123 19.80 6.05 12.26
C GLY A 123 20.54 5.35 11.12
N ALA A 124 20.01 4.23 10.65
CA ALA A 124 20.58 3.36 9.66
C ALA A 124 20.07 3.86 8.31
N ASP A 125 20.65 4.98 7.90
CA ASP A 125 20.94 5.25 6.49
C ASP A 125 21.99 4.24 5.99
N SER A 126 21.78 2.95 6.28
CA SER A 126 22.58 1.93 5.64
C SER A 126 22.16 1.99 4.17
N PRO A 127 23.10 2.24 3.24
CA PRO A 127 22.83 2.07 1.83
C PRO A 127 22.28 0.66 1.59
N ASN A 128 21.61 0.41 0.47
CA ASN A 128 21.19 -0.92 0.02
C ASN A 128 22.42 -1.85 -0.03
N THR A 129 22.84 -2.39 1.12
CA THR A 129 23.95 -3.35 1.27
C THR A 129 23.44 -4.78 1.19
N SER A 130 22.11 -4.95 1.23
CA SER A 130 21.38 -6.17 0.92
C SER A 130 20.62 -5.98 -0.41
N ASN A 131 20.39 -7.08 -1.13
CA ASN A 131 19.50 -7.12 -2.31
C ASN A 131 18.01 -6.84 -1.97
N VAL A 132 17.73 -6.33 -0.76
CA VAL A 132 16.39 -6.10 -0.23
C VAL A 132 16.21 -4.60 -0.06
N PRO A 133 15.14 -4.00 -0.63
CA PRO A 133 14.85 -2.59 -0.40
C PRO A 133 14.72 -2.28 1.10
N SER A 134 15.35 -1.21 1.55
CA SER A 134 15.14 -0.69 2.91
C SER A 134 13.72 -0.12 3.07
N LEU A 135 13.32 0.13 4.32
CA LEU A 135 12.08 0.85 4.59
C LEU A 135 12.27 2.34 4.28
N GLY A 136 11.21 2.99 3.81
CA GLY A 136 11.21 4.43 3.50
C GLY A 136 10.39 4.79 2.27
N SER A 137 10.60 6.01 1.78
CA SER A 137 9.88 6.56 0.62
C SER A 137 10.69 6.42 -0.65
N TYR A 138 10.00 6.07 -1.73
CA TYR A 138 10.59 5.80 -3.04
C TYR A 138 9.74 6.40 -4.16
N HIS A 139 10.39 6.70 -5.27
CA HIS A 139 9.75 6.93 -6.55
C HIS A 139 9.99 5.70 -7.42
N GLN A 140 8.92 4.96 -7.75
CA GLN A 140 8.94 3.92 -8.76
C GLN A 140 8.72 4.56 -10.13
N GLN A 141 9.81 4.70 -10.88
CA GLN A 141 9.85 5.40 -12.16
C GLN A 141 9.64 4.43 -13.33
N TYR A 142 8.86 4.85 -14.32
CA TYR A 142 8.54 4.08 -15.53
C TYR A 142 9.13 4.78 -16.75
N TRP A 143 10.21 4.23 -17.29
CA TRP A 143 10.97 4.79 -18.41
C TRP A 143 10.65 4.05 -19.70
N LEU A 144 10.01 4.75 -20.64
CA LEU A 144 9.80 4.24 -22.00
C LEU A 144 11.14 4.19 -22.72
N ASP A 145 11.48 2.99 -23.19
CA ASP A 145 12.71 2.66 -23.90
C ASP A 145 14.00 3.04 -23.14
N GLY A 146 13.90 3.13 -21.80
CA GLY A 146 15.00 3.57 -20.93
C GLY A 146 15.38 5.05 -21.05
N VAL A 147 14.65 5.84 -21.86
CA VAL A 147 15.00 7.22 -22.22
C VAL A 147 13.96 8.24 -21.73
N LYS A 148 12.66 7.98 -21.88
CA LYS A 148 11.61 8.95 -21.52
C LYS A 148 10.86 8.51 -20.28
N LEU A 149 10.90 9.32 -19.22
CA LEU A 149 10.08 9.09 -18.03
C LEU A 149 8.60 9.38 -18.34
N ILE A 150 7.75 8.36 -18.26
CA ILE A 150 6.31 8.46 -18.62
C ILE A 150 5.37 8.31 -17.43
N ALA A 151 5.83 7.78 -16.30
CA ALA A 151 5.07 7.73 -15.06
C ALA A 151 5.99 7.63 -13.85
N VAL A 152 5.49 8.07 -12.70
CA VAL A 152 6.14 7.89 -11.40
C VAL A 152 5.09 7.56 -10.35
N GLY A 153 5.23 6.39 -9.73
CA GLY A 153 4.50 6.00 -8.52
C GLY A 153 5.30 6.42 -7.29
N VAL A 154 4.73 7.28 -6.45
CA VAL A 154 5.29 7.62 -5.14
C VAL A 154 4.78 6.58 -4.15
N ILE A 155 5.71 5.82 -3.58
CA ILE A 155 5.38 4.68 -2.71
C ILE A 155 6.19 4.74 -1.42
N ASP A 156 5.60 4.23 -0.34
CA ASP A 156 6.30 3.99 0.91
C ASP A 156 6.40 2.48 1.17
N ILE A 157 7.60 2.01 1.46
CA ILE A 157 7.84 0.65 1.96
C ILE A 157 7.86 0.72 3.48
N LEU A 158 6.84 0.14 4.10
CA LEU A 158 6.59 0.15 5.55
C LEU A 158 6.68 -1.27 6.12
N PRO A 159 6.85 -1.45 7.44
CA PRO A 159 7.00 -2.79 8.04
C PRO A 159 5.88 -3.78 7.73
N ARG A 160 4.66 -3.29 7.45
CA ARG A 160 3.48 -4.12 7.17
C ARG A 160 3.01 -4.09 5.72
N CYS A 161 3.38 -3.06 4.96
CA CYS A 161 2.82 -2.87 3.63
C CYS A 161 3.69 -2.02 2.72
N LEU A 162 3.43 -2.13 1.43
CA LEU A 162 3.71 -1.06 0.49
C LEU A 162 2.48 -0.15 0.41
N SER A 163 2.69 1.15 0.61
CA SER A 163 1.67 2.19 0.50
C SER A 163 1.83 2.94 -0.83
N SER A 164 0.82 2.90 -1.68
CA SER A 164 0.73 3.67 -2.92
C SER A 164 0.21 5.07 -2.60
N VAL A 165 1.11 6.04 -2.51
CA VAL A 165 0.81 7.41 -2.04
C VAL A 165 0.21 8.25 -3.15
N TYR A 166 0.87 8.29 -4.30
CA TYR A 166 0.46 9.10 -5.44
C TYR A 166 1.00 8.56 -6.76
N LEU A 167 0.31 8.83 -7.86
CA LEU A 167 0.79 8.52 -9.20
C LEU A 167 0.57 9.74 -10.09
N TYR A 168 1.61 10.12 -10.82
CA TYR A 168 1.53 11.09 -11.90
C TYR A 168 2.21 10.53 -13.14
N TYR A 169 1.70 10.89 -14.31
CA TYR A 169 2.12 10.32 -15.57
C TYR A 169 2.00 11.31 -16.72
N ASP A 170 2.63 11.00 -17.85
CA ASP A 170 2.60 11.83 -19.04
C ASP A 170 1.22 11.65 -19.72
N PRO A 171 0.35 12.68 -19.76
CA PRO A 171 -1.01 12.57 -20.29
C PRO A 171 -1.08 12.09 -21.75
N ASP A 172 0.00 12.24 -22.52
CA ASP A 172 0.11 11.74 -23.90
C ASP A 172 0.01 10.19 -23.96
N TYR A 173 0.27 9.52 -22.83
CA TYR A 173 0.17 8.06 -22.68
C TYR A 173 -1.06 7.63 -21.87
N SER A 174 -2.05 8.50 -21.70
CA SER A 174 -3.30 8.18 -20.99
C SER A 174 -4.00 6.92 -21.52
N PHE A 175 -3.88 6.64 -22.82
CA PHE A 175 -4.42 5.43 -23.45
C PHE A 175 -3.84 4.12 -22.89
N LEU A 176 -2.68 4.15 -22.23
CA LEU A 176 -2.08 2.98 -21.57
C LEU A 176 -2.68 2.68 -20.20
N HIS A 177 -3.56 3.55 -19.67
CA HIS A 177 -4.18 3.39 -18.34
C HIS A 177 -3.14 3.17 -17.24
N LEU A 178 -2.13 4.05 -17.19
CA LEU A 178 -0.95 3.93 -16.32
C LEU A 178 -1.30 3.81 -14.82
N GLY A 179 -2.47 4.29 -14.38
CA GLY A 179 -3.01 4.08 -13.03
C GLY A 179 -3.28 2.63 -12.66
N THR A 180 -3.88 1.87 -13.58
CA THR A 180 -4.13 0.44 -13.36
C THR A 180 -2.83 -0.35 -13.54
N TYR A 181 -2.03 0.01 -14.54
CA TYR A 181 -0.75 -0.63 -14.79
C TYR A 181 0.21 -0.50 -13.60
N SER A 182 0.35 0.70 -13.03
CA SER A 182 1.23 0.91 -11.88
C SER A 182 0.77 0.09 -10.67
N ALA A 183 -0.53 0.04 -10.41
CA ALA A 183 -1.09 -0.78 -9.32
C ALA A 183 -0.80 -2.28 -9.51
N LEU A 184 -0.85 -2.79 -10.74
CA LEU A 184 -0.49 -4.18 -11.05
C LEU A 184 1.01 -4.42 -10.84
N ARG A 185 1.88 -3.48 -11.23
CA ARG A 185 3.33 -3.59 -10.99
C ARG A 185 3.68 -3.53 -9.51
N GLU A 186 3.06 -2.61 -8.77
CA GLU A 186 3.19 -2.52 -7.31
C GLU A 186 2.70 -3.79 -6.62
N LEU A 187 1.55 -4.36 -7.04
CA LEU A 187 1.05 -5.63 -6.51
C LEU A 187 2.00 -6.79 -6.79
N GLY A 188 2.54 -6.88 -8.02
CA GLY A 188 3.57 -7.86 -8.36
C GLY A 188 4.81 -7.73 -7.48
N PHE A 189 5.26 -6.51 -7.24
CA PHE A 189 6.39 -6.21 -6.36
C PHE A 189 6.12 -6.58 -4.90
N VAL A 190 4.94 -6.27 -4.36
CA VAL A 190 4.52 -6.69 -3.01
C VAL A 190 4.54 -8.22 -2.88
N ARG A 191 3.97 -8.93 -3.86
CA ARG A 191 3.95 -10.41 -3.84
C ARG A 191 5.35 -11.00 -3.91
N ASP A 192 6.24 -10.38 -4.68
CA ASP A 192 7.65 -10.79 -4.72
C ASP A 192 8.32 -10.61 -3.35
N LEU A 193 8.23 -9.41 -2.74
CA LEU A 193 8.78 -9.13 -1.41
C LEU A 193 8.23 -10.09 -0.34
N ILE A 194 6.93 -10.40 -0.36
CA ILE A 194 6.33 -11.35 0.58
C ILE A 194 6.92 -12.76 0.39
N ARG A 195 7.05 -13.23 -0.85
CA ARG A 195 7.56 -14.57 -1.16
C ARG A 195 9.05 -14.71 -0.85
N THR A 196 9.84 -13.67 -1.08
CA THR A 196 11.31 -13.71 -0.94
C THR A 196 11.76 -13.35 0.49
N HIS A 197 11.09 -12.40 1.13
CA HIS A 197 11.53 -11.81 2.40
C HIS A 197 10.47 -11.75 3.50
N GLY A 198 9.20 -11.97 3.14
CA GLY A 198 8.08 -11.83 4.05
C GLY A 198 7.92 -12.95 5.09
N PRO A 199 6.80 -12.95 5.83
CA PRO A 199 6.58 -13.84 6.97
C PRO A 199 6.57 -15.33 6.61
N THR A 200 6.27 -15.66 5.35
CA THR A 200 6.16 -17.03 4.84
C THR A 200 7.33 -17.43 3.94
N SER A 201 8.37 -16.59 3.81
CA SER A 201 9.52 -16.92 2.97
C SER A 201 10.44 -17.94 3.65
N VAL A 202 11.26 -18.62 2.84
CA VAL A 202 12.27 -19.57 3.36
C VAL A 202 13.35 -18.86 4.18
N THR A 203 13.63 -17.59 3.85
CA THR A 203 14.60 -16.74 4.52
C THR A 203 13.97 -15.38 4.86
N PRO A 204 13.14 -15.30 5.92
CA PRO A 204 12.49 -14.06 6.30
C PRO A 204 13.50 -12.98 6.65
N HIS A 205 13.31 -11.78 6.12
CA HIS A 205 14.13 -10.64 6.46
C HIS A 205 13.51 -9.93 7.68
N PRO A 206 14.28 -9.50 8.70
CA PRO A 206 13.74 -8.85 9.90
C PRO A 206 12.84 -7.64 9.59
N LEU A 207 13.14 -6.88 8.54
CA LEU A 207 12.33 -5.73 8.12
C LEU A 207 10.95 -6.09 7.56
N TYR A 208 10.76 -7.33 7.07
CA TYR A 208 9.58 -7.77 6.35
C TYR A 208 8.80 -8.87 7.10
N VAL A 209 9.17 -9.16 8.34
CA VAL A 209 8.53 -10.20 9.18
C VAL A 209 7.03 -9.96 9.43
N HIS A 210 6.54 -8.75 9.22
CA HIS A 210 5.13 -8.38 9.32
C HIS A 210 4.54 -7.85 8.01
N PHE A 211 5.29 -7.94 6.90
CA PHE A 211 4.90 -7.40 5.61
C PHE A 211 3.92 -8.33 4.92
N ASP A 212 2.66 -7.92 4.84
CA ASP A 212 1.56 -8.79 4.43
C ASP A 212 0.51 -8.09 3.55
N SER A 213 0.70 -6.80 3.24
CA SER A 213 -0.37 -5.95 2.70
C SER A 213 0.09 -5.01 1.58
N TYR A 214 -0.83 -4.68 0.67
CA TYR A 214 -0.70 -3.60 -0.30
C TYR A 214 -1.78 -2.55 -0.01
N TYR A 215 -1.36 -1.32 0.30
CA TYR A 215 -2.27 -0.23 0.64
C TYR A 215 -2.39 0.73 -0.54
N MET A 216 -3.54 0.70 -1.21
CA MET A 216 -3.81 1.53 -2.40
C MET A 216 -4.26 2.96 -2.07
N GLY A 217 -4.12 3.41 -0.82
CA GLY A 217 -4.63 4.69 -0.36
C GLY A 217 -6.15 4.72 -0.20
N TYR A 218 -6.70 5.94 -0.12
CA TYR A 218 -8.14 6.14 0.06
C TYR A 218 -8.98 5.54 -1.07
N TYR A 219 -10.26 5.30 -0.79
CA TYR A 219 -11.29 4.92 -1.74
C TYR A 219 -12.51 5.83 -1.57
N ILE A 220 -12.88 6.53 -2.64
CA ILE A 220 -14.07 7.38 -2.68
C ILE A 220 -15.02 6.79 -3.71
N ARG A 221 -16.15 6.25 -3.25
CA ARG A 221 -17.13 5.52 -4.07
C ARG A 221 -17.67 6.34 -5.25
N SER A 222 -17.84 7.64 -5.05
CA SER A 222 -18.34 8.60 -6.03
C SER A 222 -17.28 9.11 -7.00
N CYS A 223 -15.99 8.78 -6.81
CA CYS A 223 -14.89 9.24 -7.64
C CYS A 223 -14.57 8.20 -8.73
N PRO A 224 -14.84 8.48 -10.03
CA PRO A 224 -14.56 7.53 -11.11
C PRO A 224 -13.08 7.15 -11.21
N LYS A 225 -12.16 8.09 -10.93
CA LYS A 225 -10.70 7.85 -10.93
C LYS A 225 -10.26 6.81 -9.89
N MET A 226 -11.10 6.49 -8.91
CA MET A 226 -10.78 5.57 -7.81
C MET A 226 -11.59 4.27 -7.87
N SER A 227 -12.54 4.14 -8.79
CA SER A 227 -13.44 2.98 -8.85
C SER A 227 -12.70 1.66 -9.09
N TYR A 228 -11.61 1.71 -9.87
CA TYR A 228 -10.80 0.54 -10.24
C TYR A 228 -10.19 -0.16 -9.02
N LYS A 229 -9.90 0.56 -7.93
CA LYS A 229 -9.29 -0.02 -6.71
C LYS A 229 -10.16 -1.12 -6.08
N ALA A 230 -11.48 -1.02 -6.22
CA ALA A 230 -12.41 -2.02 -5.69
C ALA A 230 -12.45 -3.33 -6.52
N GLN A 231 -11.80 -3.37 -7.69
CA GLN A 231 -11.75 -4.54 -8.57
C GLN A 231 -10.63 -5.52 -8.20
N PHE A 232 -9.67 -5.10 -7.38
CA PHE A 232 -8.63 -5.98 -6.85
C PHE A 232 -9.22 -6.84 -5.73
N HIS A 233 -8.93 -8.14 -5.75
CA HIS A 233 -9.46 -9.08 -4.75
C HIS A 233 -8.39 -10.06 -4.25
N PRO A 234 -8.41 -10.43 -2.96
CA PRO A 234 -9.25 -9.86 -1.91
C PRO A 234 -8.86 -8.41 -1.57
N SER A 235 -9.83 -7.57 -1.21
CA SER A 235 -9.58 -6.18 -0.78
C SER A 235 -10.56 -5.75 0.30
N TYR A 236 -10.14 -4.78 1.10
CA TYR A 236 -10.80 -4.37 2.33
C TYR A 236 -10.80 -2.84 2.45
N LEU A 237 -11.83 -2.29 3.09
CA LEU A 237 -11.87 -0.89 3.51
C LEU A 237 -11.87 -0.82 5.03
N ALA A 238 -11.11 0.12 5.60
CA ALA A 238 -11.17 0.40 7.02
C ALA A 238 -12.50 1.09 7.37
N CYS A 239 -13.18 0.61 8.40
CA CYS A 239 -14.38 1.26 8.92
C CYS A 239 -14.01 2.68 9.43
N PRO A 240 -14.75 3.73 9.03
CA PRO A 240 -14.42 5.10 9.42
C PRO A 240 -14.57 5.37 10.93
N GLU A 241 -15.26 4.49 11.67
CA GLU A 241 -15.53 4.64 13.10
C GLU A 241 -14.68 3.74 13.99
N THR A 242 -14.29 2.56 13.50
CA THR A 242 -13.61 1.53 14.32
C THR A 242 -12.27 1.09 13.76
N TYR A 243 -11.91 1.55 12.56
CA TYR A 243 -10.69 1.17 11.82
C TYR A 243 -10.54 -0.34 11.55
N ILE A 244 -11.58 -1.13 11.78
CA ILE A 244 -11.65 -2.55 11.42
C ILE A 244 -11.71 -2.67 9.90
N TRP A 245 -10.87 -3.53 9.33
CA TRP A 245 -10.86 -3.83 7.91
C TRP A 245 -12.00 -4.77 7.54
N VAL A 246 -12.89 -4.31 6.66
CA VAL A 246 -14.09 -5.05 6.23
C VAL A 246 -14.00 -5.31 4.72
N PRO A 247 -14.40 -6.51 4.21
CA PRO A 247 -14.33 -6.82 2.79
C PRO A 247 -15.03 -5.77 1.93
N VAL A 248 -14.37 -5.33 0.84
CA VAL A 248 -14.84 -4.21 0.00
C VAL A 248 -16.27 -4.43 -0.47
N LYS A 249 -16.64 -5.66 -0.83
CA LYS A 249 -17.99 -6.02 -1.30
C LYS A 249 -19.06 -5.63 -0.28
N SER A 250 -18.84 -5.93 0.99
CA SER A 250 -19.77 -5.59 2.08
C SER A 250 -19.83 -4.08 2.30
N CYS A 251 -18.70 -3.38 2.20
CA CYS A 251 -18.64 -1.94 2.34
C CYS A 251 -19.40 -1.22 1.22
N LEU A 252 -19.27 -1.69 -0.03
CA LEU A 252 -19.98 -1.12 -1.18
C LEU A 252 -21.50 -1.28 -1.04
N GLN A 253 -21.98 -2.45 -0.60
CA GLN A 253 -23.41 -2.67 -0.34
C GLN A 253 -23.96 -1.68 0.71
N ARG A 254 -23.19 -1.43 1.78
CA ARG A 254 -23.55 -0.49 2.83
C ARG A 254 -23.55 0.96 2.33
N LEU A 255 -22.57 1.36 1.51
CA LEU A 255 -22.50 2.68 0.89
C LEU A 255 -23.64 2.93 -0.08
N ASP A 256 -23.95 1.96 -0.94
CA ASP A 256 -25.02 2.07 -1.93
C ASP A 256 -26.41 2.13 -1.26
N SER A 257 -26.54 1.57 -0.05
CA SER A 257 -27.77 1.64 0.76
C SER A 257 -27.86 2.88 1.66
N ALA A 258 -26.77 3.61 1.84
CA ALA A 258 -26.72 4.75 2.74
C ALA A 258 -27.41 5.98 2.13
N PRO A 259 -28.14 6.79 2.93
CA PRO A 259 -28.75 8.03 2.45
C PRO A 259 -27.72 8.95 1.77
N GLY A 260 -27.91 9.18 0.48
CA GLY A 260 -27.01 10.00 -0.34
C GLY A 260 -25.64 9.39 -0.66
N GLY A 261 -25.37 8.14 -0.26
CA GLY A 261 -24.14 7.40 -0.59
C GLY A 261 -22.85 8.03 -0.09
N LYS A 262 -22.92 8.92 0.92
CA LYS A 262 -21.76 9.71 1.40
C LYS A 262 -20.99 9.04 2.52
N TYR A 263 -21.69 8.32 3.40
CA TYR A 263 -21.12 7.76 4.63
C TYR A 263 -21.84 6.48 5.01
N ALA A 264 -21.07 5.47 5.39
CA ALA A 264 -21.61 4.25 5.97
C ALA A 264 -20.60 3.66 6.97
N ARG A 265 -21.10 3.22 8.11
CA ARG A 265 -20.35 2.37 9.04
C ARG A 265 -20.16 0.98 8.43
N PHE A 266 -18.93 0.49 8.39
CA PHE A 266 -18.63 -0.82 7.77
C PHE A 266 -18.62 -1.98 8.76
N SER A 267 -18.22 -1.74 10.00
CA SER A 267 -18.21 -2.75 11.07
C SER A 267 -19.59 -2.94 11.69
N ASP A 268 -19.72 -3.98 12.53
CA ASP A 268 -20.91 -4.22 13.32
C ASP A 268 -21.18 -3.07 14.31
N GLU A 269 -22.44 -2.86 14.66
CA GLU A 269 -22.86 -1.76 15.54
C GLU A 269 -22.23 -1.86 16.94
N SER A 270 -22.04 -3.08 17.44
CA SER A 270 -21.42 -3.33 18.75
C SER A 270 -19.89 -3.23 18.74
N ALA A 271 -19.25 -3.10 17.56
CA ALA A 271 -17.80 -3.03 17.48
C ALA A 271 -17.28 -1.67 17.98
N THR A 272 -16.13 -1.68 18.65
CA THR A 272 -15.42 -0.45 19.05
C THR A 272 -14.04 -0.44 18.41
N ASP A 273 -13.41 0.73 18.31
CA ASP A 273 -12.00 0.79 17.95
C ASP A 273 -11.20 0.10 19.05
N VAL A 274 -10.61 -1.05 18.72
CA VAL A 274 -9.78 -1.81 19.66
C VAL A 274 -8.54 -1.02 20.06
N HIS A 275 -8.08 -0.08 19.23
CA HIS A 275 -6.94 0.77 19.54
C HIS A 275 -7.33 2.08 20.23
N ALA A 276 -8.60 2.35 20.51
CA ALA A 276 -9.00 3.55 21.25
C ALA A 276 -8.40 3.57 22.66
N ILE A 277 -8.18 4.79 23.17
CA ILE A 277 -7.84 5.01 24.57
C ILE A 277 -9.10 4.72 25.40
N SER A 278 -8.96 3.96 26.49
CA SER A 278 -10.10 3.63 27.36
C SER A 278 -10.79 4.89 27.87
N GLU A 279 -12.11 5.00 27.68
CA GLU A 279 -12.91 6.12 28.18
C GLU A 279 -12.89 6.23 29.72
N SER A 280 -12.51 5.15 30.41
CA SER A 280 -12.37 5.12 31.86
C SER A 280 -11.11 5.83 32.39
N LEU A 281 -10.21 6.30 31.53
CA LEU A 281 -9.02 7.04 31.95
C LEU A 281 -9.38 8.49 32.27
N ASP A 282 -9.12 8.90 33.51
CA ASP A 282 -9.24 10.29 33.91
C ASP A 282 -8.34 11.20 33.04
N PRO A 283 -8.80 12.40 32.61
CA PRO A 283 -8.02 13.28 31.76
C PRO A 283 -6.64 13.66 32.31
N VAL A 284 -6.47 13.78 33.63
CA VAL A 284 -5.17 14.10 34.24
C VAL A 284 -4.23 12.90 34.14
N ASP A 285 -4.74 11.69 34.37
CA ASP A 285 -3.96 10.46 34.20
C ASP A 285 -3.60 10.21 32.74
N LEU A 286 -4.50 10.56 31.81
CA LEU A 286 -4.23 10.49 30.38
C LEU A 286 -3.08 11.42 29.98
N ASP A 287 -3.10 12.67 30.44
CA ASP A 287 -2.04 13.65 30.14
C ASP A 287 -0.65 13.16 30.62
N ARG A 288 -0.60 12.42 31.73
CA ARG A 288 0.64 11.83 32.26
C ARG A 288 1.12 10.61 31.47
N LYS A 289 0.22 9.92 30.78
CA LYS A 289 0.52 8.69 30.02
C LYS A 289 0.79 8.94 28.54
N ILE A 290 0.31 10.05 27.98
CA ILE A 290 0.66 10.45 26.61
C ILE A 290 2.14 10.83 26.61
N VAL A 291 2.95 10.08 25.87
CA VAL A 291 4.39 10.32 25.72
C VAL A 291 4.68 10.75 24.29
N CYS A 292 5.38 11.86 24.14
CA CYS A 292 5.73 12.45 22.84
C CYS A 292 7.20 12.83 22.76
N ARG A 293 7.78 12.78 21.57
CA ARG A 293 9.10 13.36 21.29
C ARG A 293 8.91 14.75 20.68
N ILE A 294 9.70 15.72 21.13
CA ILE A 294 9.69 17.07 20.56
C ILE A 294 10.77 17.18 19.49
N SER A 295 10.40 17.67 18.31
CA SER A 295 11.34 18.11 17.27
C SER A 295 11.05 19.54 16.82
N SER A 296 12.09 20.25 16.39
CA SER A 296 11.98 21.60 15.82
C SER A 296 12.21 21.55 14.31
N ASP A 297 11.26 22.08 13.52
CA ASP A 297 11.48 22.32 12.09
C ASP A 297 12.30 23.61 11.89
N GLY A 298 13.60 23.58 12.23
CA GLY A 298 14.61 24.59 11.86
C GLY A 298 14.38 26.08 12.26
N ARG A 299 13.22 26.47 12.82
CA ARG A 299 12.87 27.86 13.11
C ARG A 299 13.25 28.24 14.55
N ARG A 300 14.24 29.13 14.63
CA ARG A 300 14.90 29.66 15.83
C ARG A 300 13.96 30.16 16.95
N ARG A 301 12.76 30.64 16.62
CA ARG A 301 11.84 31.30 17.58
C ARG A 301 11.15 30.35 18.57
N GLN A 302 10.91 29.09 18.21
CA GLN A 302 10.27 28.14 19.14
C GLN A 302 11.27 27.53 20.12
N ARG A 303 12.52 27.39 19.66
CA ARG A 303 13.67 27.02 20.49
C ARG A 303 13.81 27.95 21.71
N GLU A 304 13.66 29.26 21.51
CA GLU A 304 13.76 30.26 22.59
C GLU A 304 12.63 30.18 23.62
N ARG A 305 11.42 29.70 23.24
CA ARG A 305 10.30 29.53 24.18
C ARG A 305 10.36 28.23 24.98
N LEU A 306 10.90 27.15 24.41
CA LEU A 306 11.05 25.86 25.06
C LEU A 306 12.36 25.76 25.85
N ALA A 307 13.42 26.45 25.43
CA ALA A 307 14.73 26.48 26.08
C ALA A 307 14.85 27.63 27.10
N LEU A 308 13.89 27.72 28.02
CA LEU A 308 13.94 28.71 29.10
C LEU A 308 15.05 28.42 30.12
N GLU A 309 15.59 27.19 30.16
CA GLU A 309 16.71 26.79 31.01
C GLU A 309 17.78 25.98 30.24
N PRO A 310 19.08 26.06 30.60
CA PRO A 310 20.18 25.36 29.91
C PRO A 310 20.06 23.82 29.85
N GLU A 311 19.29 23.22 30.76
CA GLU A 311 18.97 21.78 30.78
C GLU A 311 17.89 21.38 29.77
N ASP A 312 17.11 22.33 29.23
CA ASP A 312 15.95 22.07 28.38
C ASP A 312 16.31 21.89 26.89
N ASP A 313 17.42 22.46 26.42
CA ASP A 313 17.94 22.24 25.06
C ASP A 313 18.39 20.77 24.85
N LYS A 314 18.62 20.02 25.94
CA LYS A 314 18.90 18.56 25.90
C LYS A 314 17.67 17.68 25.69
N ARG A 315 16.45 18.24 25.68
CA ARG A 315 15.18 17.47 25.63
C ARG A 315 14.62 17.26 24.23
N PHE A 316 15.20 17.90 23.21
CA PHE A 316 14.84 17.60 21.82
C PHE A 316 15.23 16.17 21.47
N GLY A 317 14.29 15.40 20.94
CA GLY A 317 14.45 13.96 20.70
C GLY A 317 14.29 13.05 21.94
N VAL A 318 14.14 13.61 23.15
CA VAL A 318 13.85 12.84 24.37
C VAL A 318 12.34 12.73 24.58
N PRO A 319 11.80 11.54 24.92
CA PRO A 319 10.38 11.40 25.23
C PRO A 319 9.97 12.23 26.46
N VAL A 320 8.90 13.00 26.35
CA VAL A 320 8.28 13.79 27.43
C VAL A 320 6.77 13.54 27.48
N THR A 321 6.15 13.75 28.64
CA THR A 321 4.70 13.59 28.79
C THR A 321 3.92 14.80 28.28
N LEU A 322 2.66 14.63 27.88
CA LEU A 322 1.79 15.76 27.55
C LEU A 322 1.60 16.69 28.75
N ASP A 323 1.45 16.15 29.97
CA ASP A 323 1.36 16.94 31.20
C ASP A 323 2.56 17.88 31.40
N PHE A 324 3.77 17.43 31.06
CA PHE A 324 4.96 18.28 31.08
C PHE A 324 4.84 19.46 30.10
N LEU A 325 4.31 19.23 28.90
CA LEU A 325 4.12 20.26 27.88
C LEU A 325 3.14 21.35 28.28
N ARG A 326 2.24 21.10 29.25
CA ARG A 326 1.22 22.06 29.73
C ARG A 326 1.79 23.43 30.09
N ARG A 327 3.06 23.49 30.50
CA ARG A 327 3.76 24.74 30.86
C ARG A 327 4.27 25.55 29.66
N TYR A 328 4.34 24.95 28.49
CA TYR A 328 5.00 25.49 27.30
C TYR A 328 4.05 25.77 26.13
N ILE A 329 2.83 25.23 26.17
CA ILE A 329 1.81 25.42 25.15
C ILE A 329 0.57 26.11 25.72
N THR A 330 -0.17 26.81 24.87
CA THR A 330 -1.41 27.49 25.31
C THR A 330 -2.47 26.46 25.73
N PRO A 331 -3.45 26.84 26.58
CA PRO A 331 -4.56 25.96 26.94
C PRO A 331 -5.29 25.38 25.72
N GLU A 332 -5.47 26.17 24.66
CA GLU A 332 -6.10 25.73 23.41
C GLU A 332 -5.23 24.71 22.68
N GLY A 333 -3.92 24.98 22.55
CA GLY A 333 -2.97 24.05 21.95
C GLY A 333 -2.89 22.73 22.72
N PHE A 334 -2.94 22.79 24.05
CA PHE A 334 -2.99 21.62 24.91
C PHE A 334 -4.23 20.76 24.65
N GLN A 335 -5.40 21.39 24.55
CA GLN A 335 -6.64 20.68 24.27
C GLN A 335 -6.62 20.05 22.87
N ILE A 336 -6.08 20.74 21.86
CA ILE A 336 -5.92 20.19 20.51
C ILE A 336 -5.02 18.95 20.53
N LEU A 337 -3.87 19.00 21.20
CA LEU A 337 -2.96 17.86 21.30
C LEU A 337 -3.62 16.66 21.99
N ARG A 338 -4.44 16.90 23.02
CA ARG A 338 -5.18 15.83 23.70
C ARG A 338 -6.19 15.17 22.75
N GLU A 339 -6.93 15.95 21.97
CA GLU A 339 -7.87 15.39 21.00
C GLU A 339 -7.16 14.63 19.87
N TRP A 340 -6.01 15.13 19.39
CA TRP A 340 -5.17 14.38 18.45
C TRP A 340 -4.66 13.07 19.05
N ALA A 341 -4.27 13.08 20.33
CA ALA A 341 -3.80 11.87 20.99
C ALA A 341 -4.90 10.80 21.08
N LYS A 342 -6.15 11.21 21.31
CA LYS A 342 -7.31 10.29 21.26
C LYS A 342 -7.50 9.67 19.88
N LEU A 343 -7.32 10.44 18.80
CA LEU A 343 -7.42 9.93 17.42
C LEU A 343 -6.32 8.90 17.08
N LEU A 344 -5.14 9.04 17.68
CA LEU A 344 -4.03 8.10 17.50
C LEU A 344 -4.16 6.83 18.38
N GLY A 345 -5.12 6.81 19.30
CA GLY A 345 -5.41 5.67 20.14
C GLY A 345 -4.26 5.31 21.07
N ARG A 346 -4.11 4.02 21.41
CA ARG A 346 -3.11 3.49 22.35
C ARG A 346 -1.66 3.76 21.93
N ARG A 347 -1.38 4.09 20.66
CA ARG A 347 -0.03 4.36 20.16
C ARG A 347 0.69 5.51 20.89
N VAL A 348 -0.07 6.49 21.37
CA VAL A 348 0.48 7.64 22.10
C VAL A 348 0.95 7.28 23.50
N LEU A 349 0.54 6.12 24.01
CA LEU A 349 0.92 5.63 25.34
C LEU A 349 2.27 4.92 25.32
N ASP A 350 2.72 4.45 24.16
CA ASP A 350 3.98 3.70 23.98
C ASP A 350 5.18 4.61 23.65
N GLY A 351 4.99 5.94 23.67
CA GLY A 351 6.05 6.91 23.33
C GLY A 351 6.40 6.98 21.84
N ASN A 352 5.62 6.33 20.98
CA ASN A 352 5.80 6.32 19.51
C ASN A 352 4.99 7.43 18.84
N PHE A 353 5.00 8.62 19.43
CA PHE A 353 4.35 9.82 18.93
C PHE A 353 5.35 10.97 18.94
N GLN A 354 5.41 11.74 17.87
CA GLN A 354 6.31 12.88 17.74
C GLN A 354 5.51 14.13 17.41
N ILE A 355 5.78 15.20 18.14
CA ILE A 355 5.23 16.52 17.88
C ILE A 355 6.34 17.36 17.25
N VAL A 356 6.10 17.77 16.02
CA VAL A 356 6.98 18.70 15.31
C VAL A 356 6.39 20.10 15.45
N PHE A 357 7.10 20.96 16.17
CA PHE A 357 6.75 22.37 16.25
C PHE A 357 7.41 23.13 15.09
N GLY A 358 6.64 23.98 14.40
CA GLY A 358 7.06 24.71 13.20
C GLY A 358 6.73 26.20 13.22
#